data_AF-A0A0F8FGM9-F1
#
_entry.id   AF-A0A0F8FGM9-F1
#
_cell.length_a   1.000
_cell.length_b   1.000
_cell.length_c   1.000
_cell.angle_alpha   90.00
_cell.angle_beta   90.00
_cell.angle_gamma   90.00
#
_symmetry.space_group_name_H-M   'P 1'
#
loop_
_entity.id
_entity.type
_entity.pdbx_description
1 polymer ?
#
loop_
_entity_poly.entity_id
_entity_poly.type
_entity_poly.pdbx_seq_one_letter_code
_entity_poly.pdbx_strand_id
1 'polypeptide(L)'
;MKCIILPEKLDYDGSQISSLWAYNSFGVKEDSIIVLRGVCDVKIEHMIDLEDRRANESIWSEDMVSFIIEHFDSTDLKLIYARQRFFTALVREHLAGLGVNTAREGDDLFIKGKKLTVSIASTSAVSQKIHFGINVSHEVYGNLREAGIGDDEGIVRFMQEIGEAYVREFEDIEKDLRKSRPLGVV
;
A
#
# COMPACT_ATOMS: atom_id res chain seq x y z
N MET A 1 -14.05 5.56 4.40
CA MET A 1 -12.79 5.40 3.67
C MET A 1 -13.16 4.96 2.28
N LYS A 2 -12.62 5.62 1.26
CA LYS A 2 -12.93 5.34 -0.14
C LYS A 2 -11.84 4.49 -0.79
N CYS A 3 -12.23 3.37 -1.39
CA CYS A 3 -11.38 2.61 -2.29
C CYS A 3 -11.66 3.00 -3.75
N ILE A 4 -10.62 3.26 -4.54
CA ILE A 4 -10.71 3.49 -5.98
C ILE A 4 -9.67 2.64 -6.69
N ILE A 5 -10.13 1.78 -7.60
CA ILE A 5 -9.26 1.03 -8.51
C ILE A 5 -9.22 1.80 -9.83
N LEU A 6 -8.02 2.19 -10.28
CA LEU A 6 -7.88 2.88 -11.56
C LEU A 6 -7.99 1.85 -12.71
N PRO A 7 -8.88 2.08 -13.70
CA PRO A 7 -9.07 1.14 -14.81
C PRO A 7 -7.94 1.22 -15.85
N GLU A 8 -7.32 2.38 -15.97
CA GLU A 8 -6.21 2.62 -16.89
C GLU A 8 -4.89 2.50 -16.14
N LYS A 9 -3.83 2.10 -16.87
CA LYS A 9 -2.49 2.09 -16.31
C LYS A 9 -2.06 3.50 -15.95
N LEU A 10 -1.47 3.65 -14.77
CA LEU A 10 -0.89 4.89 -14.30
C LEU A 10 0.46 4.56 -13.66
N ASP A 11 1.51 5.25 -14.06
CA ASP A 11 2.85 5.03 -13.53
C ASP A 11 3.03 5.70 -12.17
N TYR A 12 3.86 5.08 -11.33
CA TYR A 12 4.25 5.61 -10.02
C TYR A 12 5.67 6.15 -10.09
N ASP A 13 5.81 7.47 -9.97
CA ASP A 13 7.09 8.17 -9.98
C ASP A 13 7.50 8.69 -8.59
N GLY A 14 6.69 8.38 -7.57
CA GLY A 14 6.85 8.84 -6.20
C GLY A 14 6.01 10.07 -5.87
N SER A 15 5.60 10.88 -6.84
CA SER A 15 4.85 12.13 -6.58
C SER A 15 3.46 11.88 -5.97
N GLN A 16 2.89 10.70 -6.20
CA GLN A 16 1.56 10.29 -5.72
C GLN A 16 1.51 10.13 -4.18
N ILE A 17 2.66 10.02 -3.51
CA ILE A 17 2.72 9.97 -2.04
C ILE A 17 2.53 11.33 -1.38
N SER A 18 2.44 12.41 -2.16
CA SER A 18 2.13 13.74 -1.64
C SER A 18 0.74 13.80 -0.97
N SER A 19 0.62 14.66 0.05
CA SER A 19 -0.65 14.91 0.72
C SER A 19 -1.69 15.46 -0.25
N LEU A 20 -2.94 15.05 -0.08
CA LEU A 20 -4.08 15.48 -0.90
C LEU A 20 -3.99 15.07 -2.38
N TRP A 21 -3.10 14.15 -2.74
CA TRP A 21 -2.99 13.68 -4.12
C TRP A 21 -4.32 13.11 -4.64
N ALA A 22 -4.98 12.24 -3.86
CA ALA A 22 -6.27 11.66 -4.23
C ALA A 22 -7.38 12.71 -4.38
N TYR A 23 -7.34 13.78 -3.58
CA TYR A 23 -8.26 14.91 -3.71
C TYR A 23 -8.01 15.68 -5.00
N ASN A 24 -6.76 16.03 -5.29
CA ASN A 24 -6.38 16.81 -6.46
C ASN A 24 -6.65 16.06 -7.77
N SER A 25 -6.42 14.75 -7.79
CA SER A 25 -6.58 13.91 -8.99
C SER A 25 -8.01 13.42 -9.19
N PHE A 26 -8.75 13.10 -8.13
CA PHE A 26 -10.04 12.39 -8.21
C PHE A 26 -11.16 12.98 -7.34
N GLY A 27 -10.92 14.10 -6.66
CA GLY A 27 -11.92 14.78 -5.81
C GLY A 27 -12.30 14.02 -4.54
N VAL A 28 -11.46 13.09 -4.07
CA VAL A 28 -11.72 12.30 -2.85
C VAL A 28 -11.48 13.14 -1.61
N LYS A 29 -12.49 13.28 -0.74
CA LYS A 29 -12.47 14.16 0.45
C LYS A 29 -12.39 13.42 1.80
N GLU A 30 -12.28 12.10 1.76
CA GLU A 30 -12.23 11.22 2.93
C GLU A 30 -10.91 10.44 2.94
N ASP A 31 -10.63 9.71 4.02
CA ASP A 31 -9.58 8.68 4.04
C ASP A 31 -9.70 7.78 2.81
N SER A 32 -8.58 7.43 2.19
CA SER A 32 -8.63 6.74 0.91
C SER A 32 -7.53 5.73 0.70
N ILE A 33 -7.83 4.75 -0.15
CA ILE A 33 -6.88 3.82 -0.77
C ILE A 33 -7.11 3.87 -2.28
N ILE A 34 -6.14 4.42 -3.00
CA ILE A 34 -6.14 4.47 -4.46
C ILE A 34 -5.21 3.37 -4.96
N VAL A 35 -5.72 2.49 -5.81
CA VAL A 35 -4.98 1.35 -6.34
C VAL A 35 -4.75 1.55 -7.83
N LEU A 36 -3.50 1.51 -8.23
CA LEU A 36 -3.06 1.73 -9.60
C LEU A 36 -2.10 0.63 -10.03
N ARG A 37 -1.98 0.44 -11.34
CA ARG A 37 -1.03 -0.48 -11.94
C ARG A 37 -0.26 0.23 -13.05
N GLY A 38 1.04 0.08 -13.09
CA GLY A 38 1.89 0.74 -14.09
C GLY A 38 3.36 0.49 -13.83
N VAL A 39 4.20 1.24 -14.52
CA VAL A 39 5.63 1.27 -14.25
C VAL A 39 5.85 1.96 -12.90
N CYS A 40 6.79 1.44 -12.11
CA CYS A 40 7.32 2.12 -10.95
C CYS A 40 8.71 2.63 -11.29
N ASP A 41 8.95 3.93 -11.16
CA ASP A 41 10.25 4.57 -11.38
C ASP A 41 10.36 5.81 -10.48
N VAL A 42 10.72 5.58 -9.22
CA VAL A 42 10.75 6.62 -8.19
C VAL A 42 11.87 7.62 -8.46
N LYS A 43 11.50 8.88 -8.69
CA LYS A 43 12.46 9.96 -8.89
C LYS A 43 13.16 10.32 -7.59
N ILE A 44 14.44 10.68 -7.67
CA ILE A 44 15.27 10.94 -6.47
C ILE A 44 14.73 12.10 -5.62
N GLU A 45 14.07 13.08 -6.25
CA GLU A 45 13.37 14.18 -5.59
C GLU A 45 12.11 13.76 -4.84
N HIS A 46 11.56 12.59 -5.17
CA HIS A 46 10.38 11.99 -4.54
C HIS A 46 10.74 10.81 -3.62
N MET A 47 12.03 10.46 -3.52
CA MET A 47 12.53 9.45 -2.61
C MET A 47 12.35 9.90 -1.16
N ILE A 48 11.41 9.26 -0.46
CA ILE A 48 11.10 9.55 0.94
C ILE A 48 12.08 8.83 1.88
N ASP A 49 12.51 7.62 1.53
CA ASP A 49 13.53 6.91 2.29
C ASP A 49 14.91 7.57 2.08
N LEU A 50 15.46 8.11 3.16
CA LEU A 50 16.75 8.79 3.13
C LEU A 50 17.93 7.82 3.13
N GLU A 51 17.73 6.55 3.52
CA GLU A 51 18.72 5.50 3.37
C GLU A 51 18.90 5.16 1.89
N ASP A 52 17.81 4.85 1.19
CA ASP A 52 17.81 4.58 -0.26
C ASP A 52 18.38 5.77 -1.04
N ARG A 53 17.99 6.99 -0.66
CA ARG A 53 18.53 8.22 -1.27
C ARG A 53 20.03 8.37 -1.05
N ARG A 54 20.55 8.01 0.13
CA ARG A 54 22.00 8.08 0.45
C ARG A 54 22.78 6.99 -0.27
N ALA A 55 22.21 5.80 -0.40
CA ALA A 55 22.77 4.68 -1.14
C ALA A 55 22.63 4.85 -2.66
N ASN A 56 21.88 5.87 -3.12
CA ASN A 56 21.56 6.13 -4.52
C ASN A 56 20.90 4.90 -5.17
N GLU A 57 20.02 4.24 -4.40
CA GLU A 57 19.24 3.10 -4.86
C GLU A 57 18.18 3.57 -5.86
N SER A 58 17.87 2.67 -6.79
CA SER A 58 16.79 2.85 -7.75
C SER A 58 15.62 1.95 -7.34
N ILE A 59 14.46 2.56 -7.08
CA ILE A 59 13.21 1.84 -6.89
C ILE A 59 12.50 1.82 -8.24
N TRP A 60 12.59 0.67 -8.91
CA TRP A 60 12.09 0.49 -10.28
C TRP A 60 11.39 -0.86 -10.45
N SER A 61 10.36 -0.89 -11.31
CA SER A 61 9.68 -2.11 -11.76
C SER A 61 8.90 -1.84 -13.05
N GLU A 62 8.95 -2.78 -14.01
CA GLU A 62 8.25 -2.64 -15.30
C GLU A 62 6.72 -2.81 -15.21
N ASP A 63 6.22 -3.49 -14.18
CA ASP A 63 4.79 -3.69 -13.94
C ASP A 63 4.56 -3.91 -12.44
N MET A 64 4.00 -2.90 -11.78
CA MET A 64 3.75 -2.89 -10.34
C MET A 64 2.30 -2.50 -10.06
N VAL A 65 1.68 -3.17 -9.09
CA VAL A 65 0.47 -2.66 -8.43
C VAL A 65 0.93 -1.80 -7.26
N SER A 66 0.46 -0.55 -7.22
CA SER A 66 0.73 0.39 -6.13
C SER A 66 -0.57 0.76 -5.41
N PHE A 67 -0.51 0.69 -4.08
CA PHE A 67 -1.55 1.17 -3.18
C PHE A 67 -1.09 2.49 -2.56
N ILE A 68 -1.85 3.55 -2.80
CA ILE A 68 -1.63 4.89 -2.24
C ILE A 68 -2.70 5.15 -1.19
N ILE A 69 -2.29 5.15 0.08
CA ILE A 69 -3.20 5.26 1.21
C ILE A 69 -3.01 6.63 1.87
N GLU A 70 -4.11 7.29 2.22
CA GLU A 70 -4.10 8.56 2.95
C GLU A 70 -5.13 8.55 4.08
N HIS A 71 -4.67 8.92 5.28
CA HIS A 71 -5.48 9.04 6.49
C HIS A 71 -5.42 10.47 7.06
N PHE A 72 -6.55 10.99 7.52
CA PHE A 72 -6.69 12.37 8.03
C PHE A 72 -6.97 12.47 9.53
N ASP A 73 -6.86 11.37 10.27
CA ASP A 73 -7.19 11.30 11.70
C ASP A 73 -6.03 11.65 12.65
N SER A 74 -4.79 11.66 12.15
CA SER A 74 -3.59 11.90 12.95
C SER A 74 -2.39 12.32 12.09
N THR A 75 -1.32 12.79 12.72
CA THR A 75 0.02 12.97 12.12
C THR A 75 1.10 12.23 12.92
N ASP A 76 0.70 11.25 13.74
CA ASP A 76 1.61 10.43 14.55
C ASP A 76 2.44 9.48 13.67
N LEU A 77 3.77 9.65 13.69
CA LEU A 77 4.67 8.86 12.85
C LEU A 77 4.67 7.36 13.21
N LYS A 78 4.56 7.02 14.49
CA LYS A 78 4.53 5.60 14.91
C LYS A 78 3.24 4.92 14.46
N LEU A 79 2.13 5.64 14.49
CA LEU A 79 0.84 5.15 14.04
C LEU A 79 0.86 4.81 12.54
N ILE A 80 1.42 5.67 11.68
CA ILE A 80 1.44 5.37 10.24
C ILE A 80 2.36 4.21 9.89
N TYR A 81 3.51 4.08 10.56
CA TYR A 81 4.37 2.89 10.41
C TYR A 81 3.72 1.62 10.95
N ALA A 82 2.90 1.71 12.00
CA ALA A 82 2.10 0.58 12.47
C ALA A 82 1.02 0.19 11.45
N ARG A 83 0.33 1.17 10.85
CA ARG A 83 -0.67 0.96 9.78
C ARG A 83 -0.04 0.37 8.52
N GLN A 84 1.16 0.82 8.15
CA GLN A 84 1.93 0.25 7.04
C GLN A 84 2.18 -1.25 7.27
N ARG A 85 2.69 -1.62 8.45
CA ARG A 85 2.94 -3.04 8.80
C ARG A 85 1.67 -3.86 8.91
N PHE A 86 0.57 -3.24 9.36
CA PHE A 86 -0.75 -3.85 9.34
C PHE A 86 -1.20 -4.14 7.90
N PHE A 87 -1.04 -3.19 6.98
CA PHE A 87 -1.33 -3.39 5.57
C PHE A 87 -0.48 -4.51 4.96
N THR A 88 0.83 -4.55 5.26
CA THR A 88 1.72 -5.66 4.86
C THR A 88 1.19 -7.02 5.36
N ALA A 89 0.71 -7.09 6.60
CA ALA A 89 0.14 -8.31 7.17
C ALA A 89 -1.16 -8.72 6.46
N LEU A 90 -2.06 -7.77 6.20
CA LEU A 90 -3.30 -7.98 5.46
C LEU A 90 -3.04 -8.53 4.06
N VAL A 91 -2.09 -7.95 3.32
CA VAL A 91 -1.69 -8.44 2.00
C VAL A 91 -1.16 -9.88 2.08
N ARG A 92 -0.33 -10.18 3.09
CA ARG A 92 0.17 -11.54 3.32
C ARG A 92 -0.95 -12.54 3.63
N GLU A 93 -1.90 -12.18 4.47
CA GLU A 93 -3.04 -13.03 4.82
C GLU A 93 -3.90 -13.34 3.59
N HIS A 94 -4.13 -12.33 2.75
CA HIS A 94 -4.83 -12.50 1.49
C HIS A 94 -4.08 -13.44 0.53
N LEU A 95 -2.77 -13.24 0.33
CA LEU A 95 -1.93 -14.13 -0.47
C LEU A 95 -1.94 -15.57 0.08
N ALA A 96 -1.88 -15.75 1.40
CA ALA A 96 -1.98 -17.06 2.03
C ALA A 96 -3.34 -17.73 1.76
N GLY A 97 -4.43 -16.96 1.74
CA GLY A 97 -5.77 -17.44 1.35
C GLY A 97 -5.85 -17.94 -0.10
N LEU A 98 -4.98 -17.43 -0.98
CA LEU A 98 -4.81 -17.90 -2.36
C LEU A 98 -3.81 -19.07 -2.48
N GLY A 99 -3.29 -19.59 -1.36
CA GLY A 99 -2.29 -20.66 -1.33
C GLY A 99 -0.86 -20.18 -1.59
N VAL A 100 -0.61 -18.87 -1.60
CA VAL A 100 0.73 -18.29 -1.81
C VAL A 100 1.42 -18.10 -0.47
N ASN A 101 2.49 -18.86 -0.23
CA ASN A 101 3.27 -18.73 1.00
C ASN A 101 4.28 -17.57 0.87
N THR A 102 4.16 -16.56 1.73
CA THR A 102 5.10 -15.44 1.84
C THR A 102 5.67 -15.31 3.24
N ALA A 103 6.95 -14.95 3.31
CA ALA A 103 7.59 -14.50 4.53
C ALA A 103 7.41 -12.98 4.67
N ARG A 104 7.27 -12.48 5.90
CA ARG A 104 7.21 -11.05 6.20
C ARG A 104 8.39 -10.65 7.08
N GLU A 105 9.12 -9.64 6.67
CA GLU A 105 10.18 -9.02 7.45
C GLU A 105 9.89 -7.52 7.55
N GLY A 106 9.41 -7.06 8.71
CA GLY A 106 8.98 -5.66 8.84
C GLY A 106 7.77 -5.34 7.95
N ASP A 107 7.96 -4.39 7.04
CA ASP A 107 7.03 -3.92 6.02
C ASP A 107 7.19 -4.61 4.65
N ASP A 108 8.19 -5.48 4.50
CA ASP A 108 8.44 -6.23 3.29
C ASP A 108 7.83 -7.64 3.30
N LEU A 109 7.36 -8.08 2.13
CA LEU A 109 7.01 -9.48 1.84
C LEU A 109 8.02 -10.12 0.90
N PHE A 110 8.24 -11.41 1.09
CA PHE A 110 9.14 -12.22 0.27
C PHE A 110 8.43 -13.48 -0.21
N ILE A 111 8.64 -13.84 -1.48
CA ILE A 111 8.20 -15.09 -2.08
C ILE A 111 9.43 -15.88 -2.54
N LYS A 112 9.56 -17.14 -2.07
CA LYS A 112 10.70 -18.02 -2.42
C LYS A 112 12.08 -17.34 -2.20
N GLY A 113 12.19 -16.53 -1.15
CA GLY A 113 13.42 -15.81 -0.78
C GLY A 113 13.69 -14.53 -1.59
N LYS A 114 12.84 -14.16 -2.54
CA LYS A 114 12.94 -12.89 -3.28
C LYS A 114 11.98 -11.86 -2.70
N LYS A 115 12.44 -10.62 -2.54
CA LYS A 115 11.59 -9.48 -2.12
C LYS A 115 10.47 -9.29 -3.15
N LEU A 116 9.24 -9.23 -2.69
CA LEU A 116 8.02 -9.14 -3.49
C LEU A 116 7.45 -7.71 -3.52
N THR A 117 7.65 -6.97 -2.42
CA THR A 117 7.02 -5.68 -2.19
C THR A 117 8.05 -4.60 -1.91
N VAL A 118 7.64 -3.35 -2.13
CA VAL A 118 8.32 -2.16 -1.62
C VAL A 118 7.29 -1.34 -0.87
N SER A 119 7.66 -0.71 0.23
CA SER A 119 6.73 0.14 0.95
C SER A 119 7.44 1.30 1.62
N ILE A 120 6.72 2.40 1.78
CA ILE A 120 7.16 3.52 2.60
C ILE A 120 5.95 4.18 3.26
N ALA A 121 6.17 4.70 4.46
CA ALA A 121 5.18 5.43 5.23
C ALA A 121 5.77 6.76 5.73
N SER A 122 4.95 7.81 5.73
CA SER A 122 5.34 9.10 6.28
C SER A 122 4.12 9.94 6.62
N THR A 123 4.34 11.14 7.13
CA THR A 123 3.28 12.09 7.49
C THR A 123 3.57 13.44 6.87
N SER A 124 2.51 14.10 6.41
CA SER A 124 2.52 15.53 6.09
C SER A 124 2.08 16.34 7.32
N ALA A 125 1.93 17.66 7.15
CA ALA A 125 1.37 18.51 8.19
C ALA A 125 -0.13 18.25 8.47
N VAL A 126 -0.83 17.55 7.58
CA VAL A 126 -2.30 17.43 7.60
C VAL A 126 -2.83 16.00 7.42
N SER A 127 -1.96 15.04 7.10
CA SER A 127 -2.36 13.66 6.81
C SER A 127 -1.20 12.68 6.96
N GLN A 128 -1.52 11.40 7.04
CA GLN A 128 -0.56 10.30 6.98
C GLN A 128 -0.64 9.60 5.63
N LYS A 129 0.49 9.13 5.11
CA LYS A 129 0.60 8.54 3.77
C LYS A 129 1.35 7.22 3.81
N ILE A 130 0.85 6.24 3.05
CA ILE A 130 1.55 4.99 2.75
C ILE A 130 1.59 4.81 1.24
N HIS A 131 2.74 4.41 0.71
CA HIS A 131 2.85 3.71 -0.56
C HIS A 131 3.20 2.25 -0.28
N PHE A 132 2.52 1.34 -0.96
CA PHE A 132 2.84 -0.08 -0.95
C PHE A 132 2.78 -0.60 -2.37
N GLY A 133 3.92 -1.03 -2.90
CA GLY A 133 4.08 -1.57 -4.25
C GLY A 133 4.27 -3.07 -4.22
N ILE A 134 3.66 -3.79 -5.15
CA ILE A 134 3.83 -5.23 -5.37
C ILE A 134 4.15 -5.47 -6.83
N ASN A 135 5.27 -6.16 -7.11
CA ASN A 135 5.62 -6.47 -8.49
C ASN A 135 4.59 -7.41 -9.11
N VAL A 136 4.04 -7.04 -10.26
CA VAL A 136 3.24 -7.94 -11.11
C VAL A 136 4.19 -8.80 -11.95
N SER A 137 5.20 -8.17 -12.55
CA SER A 137 6.35 -8.82 -13.15
C SER A 137 7.63 -8.08 -12.77
N HIS A 138 8.70 -8.84 -12.54
CA HIS A 138 10.04 -8.31 -12.36
C HIS A 138 11.05 -9.42 -12.67
N GLU A 139 12.17 -9.09 -13.33
CA GLU A 139 13.19 -10.10 -13.68
C GLU A 139 13.96 -10.62 -12.45
N VAL A 140 14.39 -9.72 -11.57
CA VAL A 140 15.19 -10.03 -10.38
C VAL A 140 14.34 -10.36 -9.14
N TYR A 141 13.38 -9.49 -8.80
CA TYR A 141 12.55 -9.58 -7.60
C TYR A 141 11.38 -10.56 -7.76
N GLY A 142 10.81 -10.97 -6.63
CA GLY A 142 9.61 -11.78 -6.61
C GLY A 142 8.42 -10.99 -7.14
N ASN A 143 7.46 -11.67 -7.77
CA ASN A 143 6.32 -11.03 -8.40
C ASN A 143 5.05 -11.89 -8.37
N LEU A 144 3.89 -11.28 -8.63
CA LEU A 144 2.58 -11.93 -8.58
C LEU A 144 2.45 -13.05 -9.63
N ARG A 145 3.07 -12.92 -10.81
CA ARG A 145 3.10 -13.99 -11.81
C ARG A 145 3.80 -15.24 -11.29
N GLU A 146 4.92 -15.12 -10.57
CA GLU A 146 5.58 -16.23 -9.89
C GLU A 146 4.75 -16.85 -8.75
N ALA A 147 3.77 -16.09 -8.24
CA ALA A 147 2.79 -16.51 -7.25
C ALA A 147 1.53 -17.17 -7.86
N GLY A 148 1.43 -17.25 -9.19
CA GLY A 148 0.25 -17.80 -9.89
C GLY A 148 -0.90 -16.82 -10.10
N ILE A 149 -0.68 -15.52 -9.86
CA ILE A 149 -1.65 -14.44 -10.09
C ILE A 149 -1.08 -13.61 -11.25
N GLY A 150 -1.39 -13.98 -12.49
CA GLY A 150 -0.59 -13.52 -13.63
C GLY A 150 -1.35 -12.96 -14.82
N ASP A 151 -2.62 -13.30 -14.97
CA ASP A 151 -3.51 -12.73 -15.97
C ASP A 151 -4.06 -11.37 -15.51
N ASP A 152 -4.42 -10.51 -16.47
CA ASP A 152 -4.84 -9.15 -16.13
C ASP A 152 -6.14 -9.11 -15.32
N GLU A 153 -7.07 -10.04 -15.55
CA GLU A 153 -8.28 -10.18 -14.73
C GLU A 153 -7.95 -10.59 -13.29
N GLY A 154 -7.05 -11.57 -13.11
CA GLY A 154 -6.53 -11.97 -11.80
C GLY A 154 -5.86 -10.84 -11.04
N ILE A 155 -5.06 -10.01 -11.72
CA ILE A 155 -4.42 -8.83 -11.10
C ILE A 155 -5.45 -7.78 -10.69
N VAL A 156 -6.42 -7.46 -11.55
CA VAL A 156 -7.49 -6.50 -11.23
C VAL A 156 -8.32 -6.99 -10.04
N ARG A 157 -8.64 -8.29 -10.01
CA ARG A 157 -9.33 -8.90 -8.89
C ARG A 157 -8.52 -8.79 -7.60
N PHE A 158 -7.22 -9.09 -7.65
CA PHE A 158 -6.33 -8.94 -6.50
C PHE A 158 -6.28 -7.48 -5.99
N MET A 159 -6.17 -6.50 -6.90
CA MET A 159 -6.22 -5.07 -6.56
C MET A 159 -7.51 -4.71 -5.80
N GLN A 160 -8.65 -5.18 -6.31
CA GLN A 160 -9.96 -4.94 -5.72
C GLN A 160 -10.09 -5.61 -4.35
N GLU A 161 -9.74 -6.90 -4.24
CA GLU A 161 -9.90 -7.66 -3.00
C GLU A 161 -9.04 -7.09 -1.85
N ILE A 162 -7.79 -6.69 -2.13
CA ILE A 162 -6.92 -6.03 -1.13
C ILE A 162 -7.46 -4.66 -0.74
N GLY A 163 -7.82 -3.83 -1.72
CA GLY A 163 -8.31 -2.48 -1.46
C GLY A 163 -9.58 -2.48 -0.62
N GLU A 164 -10.53 -3.35 -0.96
CA GLU A 164 -11.76 -3.53 -0.19
C GLU A 164 -11.52 -4.16 1.19
N ALA A 165 -10.56 -5.09 1.32
CA ALA A 165 -10.22 -5.67 2.62
C ALA A 165 -9.71 -4.59 3.59
N TYR A 166 -8.87 -3.68 3.13
CA TYR A 166 -8.39 -2.57 3.96
C TYR A 166 -9.51 -1.61 4.36
N VAL A 167 -10.43 -1.30 3.44
CA VAL A 167 -11.62 -0.50 3.77
C VAL A 167 -12.46 -1.19 4.84
N ARG A 168 -12.74 -2.48 4.69
CA ARG A 168 -13.54 -3.24 5.67
C ARG A 168 -12.91 -3.23 7.06
N GLU A 169 -11.60 -3.41 7.16
CA GLU A 169 -10.86 -3.32 8.43
C GLU A 169 -11.07 -1.96 9.11
N PHE A 170 -10.90 -0.86 8.38
CA PHE A 170 -11.09 0.48 8.96
C PHE A 170 -12.55 0.82 9.25
N GLU A 171 -13.50 0.36 8.44
CA GLU A 171 -14.92 0.50 8.74
C GLU A 171 -15.33 -0.26 10.02
N ASP A 172 -14.74 -1.43 10.27
CA ASP A 172 -15.01 -2.20 11.47
C ASP A 172 -14.34 -1.59 12.71
N ILE A 173 -13.09 -1.14 12.59
CA ILE A 173 -12.40 -0.35 13.63
C ILE A 173 -13.26 0.85 14.03
N GLU A 174 -13.78 1.59 13.05
CA GLU A 174 -14.65 2.75 13.28
C GLU A 174 -15.94 2.38 14.05
N LYS A 175 -16.55 1.22 13.76
CA LYS A 175 -17.70 0.73 14.54
C LYS A 175 -17.29 0.33 15.96
N ASP A 176 -16.14 -0.31 16.11
CA ASP A 176 -15.62 -0.84 17.36
C ASP A 176 -15.22 0.26 18.35
N LEU A 177 -14.64 1.35 17.84
CA LEU A 177 -14.36 2.54 18.61
C LEU A 177 -15.62 3.14 19.26
N ARG A 178 -16.76 3.10 18.55
CA ARG A 178 -18.03 3.72 18.99
C ARG A 178 -18.88 2.84 19.90
N LYS A 179 -18.53 1.56 20.06
CA LYS A 179 -19.19 0.62 20.97
C LYS A 179 -18.36 0.25 22.21
N SER A 180 -17.12 0.74 22.27
CA SER A 180 -16.20 0.47 23.38
C SER A 180 -16.35 1.50 24.49
N ARG A 181 -16.72 1.05 25.69
CA ARG A 181 -16.83 1.91 26.87
C ARG A 181 -15.45 2.43 27.27
N PRO A 182 -15.29 3.73 27.60
CA PRO A 182 -14.05 4.24 28.16
C PRO A 182 -13.67 3.53 29.47
N LEU A 183 -12.38 3.24 29.64
CA LEU A 183 -11.84 2.65 30.88
C LEU A 183 -11.95 3.70 32.00
N GLY A 184 -12.68 3.37 33.08
CA GLY A 184 -12.83 4.26 34.24
C GLY A 184 -14.26 4.68 34.57
N VAL A 185 -15.26 4.15 33.86
CA VAL A 185 -16.67 4.36 34.21
C VAL A 185 -17.18 3.10 34.95
N VAL A 186 -17.74 3.27 36.16
CA VAL A 186 -18.42 2.21 36.96
C VAL A 186 -19.75 1.90 36.33
#